data_AF-A0A397B3N7-F1
#
_entry.id   AF-A0A397B3N7-F1
#
_cell.length_a   1.000
_cell.length_b   1.000
_cell.length_c   1.000
_cell.angle_alpha   90.00
_cell.angle_beta   90.00
_cell.angle_gamma   90.00
#
_symmetry.space_group_name_H-M   'P 1'
#
loop_
_entity.id
_entity.type
_entity.pdbx_description
1 polymer ?
#
loop_
_entity_poly.entity_id
_entity_poly.type
_entity_poly.pdbx_seq_one_letter_code
_entity_poly.pdbx_strand_id
1 'polypeptide(L)'
;MSVRGIASSANALRFLIVDGYSPEGRLELTKSGVSIASDLYKRMLSTSADGLPTSFDVLFPSDGPFDTPDLRNYDAVAWTGCSLTVLDSADIRVTRQLELAKQCYAHGVPQYGSCWAAQIAVVAAGGVVSKNPRGREMGLARKMTHRFVAEVEKLYEDPSRRDIAWRLGLDTDVMDENVRYTESRNFIKHLVVPYKLSKTLLE
;
A
#
# COMPACT_ATOMS: atom_id res chain seq x y z
N MET A 1 36.75 -16.32 -8.37
CA MET A 1 36.68 -15.44 -7.18
C MET A 1 35.38 -14.68 -7.24
N SER A 2 34.42 -15.03 -6.38
CA SER A 2 33.08 -14.48 -6.35
C SER A 2 33.08 -13.16 -5.58
N VAL A 3 32.85 -12.04 -6.26
CA VAL A 3 32.52 -10.77 -5.61
C VAL A 3 31.09 -10.88 -5.08
N ARG A 4 30.93 -11.44 -3.88
CA ARG A 4 29.72 -11.25 -3.08
C ARG A 4 29.73 -9.79 -2.65
N GLY A 5 29.06 -8.95 -3.44
CA GLY A 5 28.75 -7.59 -3.03
C GLY A 5 27.96 -7.65 -1.73
N ILE A 6 28.55 -7.17 -0.66
CA ILE A 6 27.82 -6.78 0.54
C ILE A 6 26.92 -5.63 0.07
N ALA A 7 25.65 -5.94 -0.23
CA ALA A 7 24.65 -4.91 -0.45
C ALA A 7 24.54 -4.14 0.88
N SER A 8 25.25 -3.02 0.97
CA SER A 8 25.18 -2.18 2.16
C SER A 8 23.78 -1.57 2.25
N SER A 9 23.34 -1.30 3.47
CA SER A 9 22.10 -0.59 3.77
C SER A 9 21.93 0.75 3.04
N ALA A 10 23.02 1.33 2.51
CA ALA A 10 22.97 2.56 1.70
C ALA A 10 22.17 2.38 0.39
N ASN A 11 22.16 1.17 -0.18
CA ASN A 11 21.46 0.92 -1.44
C ASN A 11 19.99 0.51 -1.26
N ALA A 12 19.54 0.20 -0.04
CA ALA A 12 18.16 -0.23 0.19
C ALA A 12 17.16 0.91 -0.01
N LEU A 13 16.05 0.65 -0.70
CA LEU A 13 14.91 1.57 -0.77
C LEU A 13 14.20 1.58 0.59
N ARG A 14 14.11 2.75 1.22
CA ARG A 14 13.52 2.95 2.54
C ARG A 14 12.09 3.43 2.39
N PHE A 15 11.14 2.61 2.83
CA PHE A 15 9.72 2.95 2.81
C PHE A 15 9.20 3.22 4.22
N LEU A 16 8.39 4.26 4.38
CA LEU A 16 7.50 4.40 5.52
C LEU A 16 6.12 3.89 5.13
N ILE A 17 5.58 2.90 5.85
CA ILE A 17 4.21 2.43 5.67
C ILE A 17 3.32 3.08 6.73
N VAL A 18 2.29 3.80 6.28
CA VAL A 18 1.26 4.35 7.15
C VAL A 18 0.07 3.38 7.17
N ASP A 19 -0.07 2.64 8.27
CA ASP A 19 -1.15 1.69 8.49
C ASP A 19 -2.34 2.39 9.15
N GLY A 20 -3.34 2.76 8.34
CA GLY A 20 -4.43 3.63 8.77
C GLY A 20 -5.47 2.92 9.64
N TYR A 21 -5.48 1.58 9.69
CA TYR A 21 -6.45 0.83 10.49
C TYR A 21 -6.26 1.11 11.99
N SER A 22 -7.35 1.16 12.76
CA SER A 22 -7.28 1.25 14.23
C SER A 22 -6.81 -0.09 14.84
N PRO A 23 -6.41 -0.13 16.12
CA PRO A 23 -6.09 -1.38 16.81
C PRO A 23 -7.19 -2.43 16.67
N GLU A 24 -8.45 -2.02 16.82
CA GLU A 24 -9.62 -2.89 16.68
C GLU A 24 -9.77 -3.36 15.23
N GLY A 25 -9.61 -2.46 14.25
CA GLY A 25 -9.67 -2.81 12.83
C GLY A 25 -8.63 -3.85 12.43
N ARG A 26 -7.39 -3.71 12.92
CA ARG A 26 -6.33 -4.70 12.69
C ARG A 26 -6.62 -6.04 13.38
N LEU A 27 -7.22 -6.02 14.56
CA LEU A 27 -7.64 -7.24 15.26
C LEU A 27 -8.75 -7.98 14.50
N GLU A 28 -9.72 -7.27 13.93
CA GLU A 28 -10.78 -7.90 13.15
C GLU A 28 -10.27 -8.51 11.83
N LEU A 29 -9.27 -7.89 11.20
CA LEU A 29 -8.57 -8.48 10.05
C LEU A 29 -7.91 -9.81 10.43
N THR A 30 -7.12 -9.82 11.51
CA THR A 30 -6.40 -11.03 11.91
C THR A 30 -7.32 -12.15 12.37
N LYS A 31 -8.39 -11.85 13.10
CA LYS A 31 -9.45 -12.82 13.45
C LYS A 31 -10.12 -13.43 12.22
N SER A 32 -10.19 -12.68 11.13
CA SER A 32 -10.78 -13.13 9.86
C SER A 32 -9.77 -13.89 8.98
N GLY A 33 -8.57 -14.20 9.48
CA GLY A 33 -7.51 -14.88 8.73
C GLY A 33 -6.78 -13.97 7.73
N VAL A 34 -7.03 -12.66 7.76
CA VAL A 34 -6.41 -11.68 6.85
C VAL A 34 -5.17 -11.08 7.52
N SER A 35 -4.06 -11.00 6.80
CA SER A 35 -2.86 -10.27 7.27
C SER A 35 -3.19 -8.79 7.52
N ILE A 36 -2.48 -8.14 8.44
CA ILE A 36 -2.57 -6.69 8.56
C ILE A 36 -2.09 -6.02 7.26
N ALA A 37 -2.62 -4.84 6.97
CA ALA A 37 -2.38 -4.15 5.70
C ALA A 37 -0.91 -3.81 5.49
N SER A 38 -0.19 -3.42 6.54
CA SER A 38 1.25 -3.14 6.45
C SER A 38 2.08 -4.33 5.96
N ASP A 39 1.77 -5.56 6.35
CA ASP A 39 2.49 -6.74 5.87
C ASP A 39 2.21 -7.05 4.39
N LEU A 40 0.98 -6.79 3.93
CA LEU A 40 0.63 -6.87 2.51
C LEU A 40 1.43 -5.86 1.69
N TYR A 41 1.56 -4.64 2.20
CA TYR A 41 2.34 -3.58 1.55
C TYR A 41 3.85 -3.88 1.52
N LYS A 42 4.43 -4.40 2.61
CA LYS A 42 5.84 -4.83 2.62
C LYS A 42 6.09 -5.85 1.51
N ARG A 43 5.26 -6.90 1.42
CA ARG A 43 5.38 -7.93 0.37
C ARG A 43 5.27 -7.32 -1.02
N MET A 44 4.21 -6.54 -1.27
CA MET A 44 3.96 -5.92 -2.58
C MET A 44 5.12 -5.00 -3.01
N LEU A 45 5.63 -4.15 -2.12
CA LEU A 45 6.72 -3.23 -2.42
C LEU A 45 8.05 -3.96 -2.61
N SER A 46 8.36 -4.98 -1.80
CA SER A 46 9.56 -5.81 -1.99
C SER A 46 9.52 -6.56 -3.33
N THR A 47 8.38 -7.15 -3.70
CA THR A 47 8.20 -7.80 -5.00
C THR A 47 8.32 -6.80 -6.14
N SER A 48 7.79 -5.59 -5.97
CA SER A 48 7.81 -4.54 -6.99
C SER A 48 9.16 -3.84 -7.13
N ALA A 49 10.09 -4.04 -6.19
CA ALA A 49 11.42 -3.44 -6.22
C ALA A 49 12.40 -4.17 -7.17
N ASP A 50 11.94 -5.23 -7.85
CA ASP A 50 12.68 -5.98 -8.87
C ASP A 50 14.11 -6.35 -8.45
N GLY A 51 14.26 -6.81 -7.21
CA GLY A 51 15.53 -7.29 -6.64
C GLY A 51 16.36 -6.22 -5.91
N LEU A 52 15.94 -4.95 -5.92
CA LEU A 52 16.56 -3.93 -5.07
C LEU A 52 16.25 -4.24 -3.58
N PRO A 53 17.23 -4.14 -2.66
CA PRO A 53 16.96 -4.30 -1.24
C PRO A 53 15.94 -3.27 -0.75
N THR A 54 15.05 -3.66 0.15
CA THR A 54 14.01 -2.78 0.71
C THR A 54 14.03 -2.84 2.23
N SER A 55 13.81 -1.70 2.90
CA SER A 55 13.60 -1.62 4.35
C SER A 55 12.33 -0.85 4.67
N PHE A 56 11.66 -1.20 5.76
CA PHE A 56 10.34 -0.68 6.09
C PHE A 56 10.26 -0.25 7.55
N ASP A 57 9.78 0.96 7.77
CA ASP A 57 9.19 1.38 9.04
C ASP A 57 7.66 1.40 8.92
N VAL A 58 6.96 1.18 10.02
CA VAL A 58 5.49 1.21 10.05
C VAL A 58 5.03 2.21 11.11
N LEU A 59 4.13 3.10 10.70
CA LEU A 59 3.47 4.07 11.57
C LEU A 59 1.98 3.73 11.68
N PHE A 60 1.45 3.77 12.91
CA PHE A 60 0.05 3.48 13.23
C PHE A 60 -0.67 4.74 13.74
N PRO A 61 -1.01 5.71 12.87
CA PRO A 61 -1.55 7.01 13.28
C PRO A 61 -2.92 6.95 13.97
N SER A 62 -3.61 5.83 13.84
CA SER A 62 -4.91 5.56 14.47
C SER A 62 -4.81 5.07 15.92
N ASP A 63 -3.62 4.74 16.41
CA ASP A 63 -3.41 4.19 17.76
C ASP A 63 -3.31 5.30 18.82
N GLY A 64 -2.92 6.52 18.41
CA GLY A 64 -2.68 7.62 19.32
C GLY A 64 -1.79 8.70 18.70
N PRO A 65 -1.37 9.69 19.51
CA PRO A 65 -0.29 10.59 19.14
C PRO A 65 1.00 9.81 18.84
N PHE A 66 1.79 10.31 17.91
CA PHE A 66 3.08 9.75 17.52
C PHE A 66 4.06 10.88 17.24
N ASP A 67 5.35 10.59 17.44
CA ASP A 67 6.41 11.48 16.97
C ASP A 67 6.50 11.33 15.45
N THR A 68 6.32 12.44 14.74
CA THR A 68 6.40 12.41 13.28
C THR A 68 7.86 12.20 12.89
N PRO A 69 8.20 11.10 12.18
CA PRO A 69 9.57 10.90 11.75
C PRO A 69 9.93 11.93 10.69
N ASP A 70 11.23 12.24 10.55
CA ASP A 70 11.68 13.07 9.43
C ASP A 70 11.44 12.33 8.11
N LEU A 71 10.40 12.76 7.39
CA LEU A 71 9.93 12.12 6.17
C LEU A 71 10.99 12.09 5.07
N ARG A 72 11.96 13.00 5.11
CA ARG A 72 13.08 13.04 4.15
C ARG A 72 14.00 11.84 4.30
N ASN A 73 13.96 11.11 5.41
CA ASN A 73 14.73 9.88 5.61
C ASN A 73 14.20 8.67 4.83
N TYR A 74 13.03 8.80 4.20
CA TYR A 74 12.41 7.77 3.39
C TYR A 74 12.47 8.13 1.91
N ASP A 75 12.59 7.10 1.07
CA ASP A 75 12.54 7.22 -0.38
C ASP A 75 11.10 7.27 -0.89
N ALA A 76 10.15 6.75 -0.10
CA ALA A 76 8.71 6.80 -0.37
C ALA A 76 7.86 6.57 0.89
N VAL A 77 6.62 7.06 0.84
CA VAL A 77 5.57 6.77 1.83
C VAL A 77 4.47 5.95 1.19
N ALA A 78 4.09 4.84 1.81
CA ALA A 78 3.02 3.98 1.35
C ALA A 78 1.83 4.01 2.32
N TRP A 79 0.65 4.30 1.79
CA TRP A 79 -0.58 4.49 2.55
C TRP A 79 -1.52 3.30 2.34
N THR A 80 -1.78 2.57 3.41
CA THR A 80 -2.75 1.48 3.40
C THR A 80 -4.19 1.98 3.24
N GLY A 81 -5.14 1.05 3.16
CA GLY A 81 -6.55 1.36 3.37
C GLY A 81 -6.86 1.78 4.82
N CYS A 82 -8.07 2.26 5.05
CA CYS A 82 -8.56 2.64 6.36
C CYS A 82 -10.09 2.59 6.39
N SER A 83 -10.69 2.38 7.56
CA SER A 83 -12.14 2.46 7.77
C SER A 83 -12.64 3.91 8.01
N LEU A 84 -11.79 4.91 7.82
CA LEU A 84 -12.10 6.33 7.95
C LEU A 84 -12.60 6.94 6.63
N THR A 85 -13.14 8.15 6.72
CA THR A 85 -13.44 9.01 5.55
C THR A 85 -13.00 10.44 5.86
N VAL A 86 -12.46 11.14 4.85
CA VAL A 86 -12.01 12.54 5.02
C VAL A 86 -13.15 13.50 5.33
N LEU A 87 -14.39 13.04 5.16
CA LEU A 87 -15.61 13.78 5.49
C LEU A 87 -15.87 13.86 7.00
N ASP A 88 -15.23 13.02 7.80
CA ASP A 88 -15.30 13.08 9.26
C ASP A 88 -14.14 13.92 9.82
N SER A 89 -14.20 15.23 9.56
CA SER A 89 -13.12 16.16 9.93
C SER A 89 -12.96 16.37 11.44
N ALA A 90 -13.92 15.91 12.25
CA ALA A 90 -13.84 15.96 13.71
C ALA A 90 -13.02 14.80 14.29
N ASP A 91 -12.87 13.70 13.54
CA ASP A 91 -12.05 12.58 13.97
C ASP A 91 -10.55 12.95 13.90
N ILE A 92 -9.91 12.96 15.05
CA ILE A 92 -8.49 13.29 15.19
C ILE A 92 -7.58 12.36 14.36
N ARG A 93 -8.00 11.11 14.09
CA ARG A 93 -7.24 10.17 13.26
C ARG A 93 -7.23 10.61 11.80
N VAL A 94 -8.31 11.25 11.33
CA VAL A 94 -8.40 11.83 9.98
C VAL A 94 -7.43 13.00 9.88
N THR A 95 -7.48 13.94 10.83
CA THR A 95 -6.65 15.15 10.77
C THR A 95 -5.16 14.85 10.91
N ARG A 96 -4.76 13.92 11.80
CA ARG A 96 -3.35 13.46 11.90
C ARG A 96 -2.82 12.90 10.58
N GLN A 97 -3.58 12.01 9.95
CA GLN A 97 -3.15 11.39 8.69
C GLN A 97 -3.14 12.39 7.53
N LEU A 98 -4.11 13.30 7.49
CA LEU A 98 -4.16 14.37 6.50
C LEU A 98 -2.96 15.33 6.64
N GLU A 99 -2.59 15.68 7.87
CA GLU A 99 -1.44 16.55 8.11
C GLU A 99 -0.12 15.87 7.72
N LEU A 100 0.03 14.58 8.04
CA LEU A 100 1.18 13.80 7.59
C LEU A 100 1.26 13.74 6.05
N ALA A 101 0.13 13.58 5.35
CA ALA A 101 0.09 13.60 3.89
C ALA A 101 0.49 14.97 3.31
N LYS A 102 0.05 16.08 3.93
CA LYS A 102 0.48 17.43 3.54
C LYS A 102 1.98 17.62 3.70
N GLN A 103 2.58 17.11 4.78
CA GLN A 103 4.03 17.16 4.98
C GLN A 103 4.77 16.35 3.92
N CYS A 104 4.26 15.17 3.52
CA CYS A 104 4.83 14.41 2.41
C CYS A 104 4.85 15.22 1.11
N TYR A 105 3.75 15.91 0.79
CA TYR A 105 3.69 16.83 -0.36
C TYR A 105 4.66 18.01 -0.22
N ALA A 106 4.74 18.64 0.95
CA ALA A 106 5.62 19.78 1.20
C ALA A 106 7.10 19.41 1.03
N HIS A 107 7.48 18.17 1.35
CA HIS A 107 8.84 17.65 1.18
C HIS A 107 9.08 16.99 -0.19
N GLY A 108 8.06 16.86 -1.04
CA GLY A 108 8.15 16.20 -2.34
C GLY A 108 8.42 14.70 -2.27
N VAL A 109 8.13 14.05 -1.14
CA VAL A 109 8.36 12.61 -0.95
C VAL A 109 7.34 11.83 -1.79
N PRO A 110 7.77 10.87 -2.64
CA PRO A 110 6.86 10.03 -3.41
C PRO A 110 5.86 9.27 -2.53
N GLN A 111 4.59 9.23 -2.96
CA GLN A 111 3.51 8.58 -2.21
C GLN A 111 2.77 7.55 -3.08
N TYR A 112 2.42 6.41 -2.50
CA TYR A 112 1.60 5.36 -3.12
C TYR A 112 0.55 4.84 -2.14
N GLY A 113 -0.63 4.45 -2.60
CA GLY A 113 -1.60 3.84 -1.70
C GLY A 113 -2.95 3.54 -2.34
N SER A 114 -3.84 2.95 -1.55
CA SER A 114 -5.16 2.49 -2.00
C SER A 114 -6.31 3.08 -1.19
N CYS A 115 -7.47 3.26 -1.82
CA CYS A 115 -8.74 3.63 -1.16
C CYS A 115 -8.66 4.93 -0.32
N TRP A 116 -8.50 4.81 1.00
CA TRP A 116 -8.28 5.94 1.92
C TRP A 116 -7.16 6.87 1.46
N ALA A 117 -6.06 6.30 0.94
CA ALA A 117 -4.93 7.04 0.40
C ALA A 117 -5.33 8.06 -0.69
N ALA A 118 -6.28 7.70 -1.55
CA ALA A 118 -6.75 8.58 -2.62
C ALA A 118 -7.51 9.78 -2.04
N GLN A 119 -8.34 9.56 -1.01
CA GLN A 119 -9.08 10.66 -0.36
C GLN A 119 -8.13 11.66 0.32
N ILE A 120 -7.16 11.17 1.10
CA ILE A 120 -6.19 12.05 1.78
C ILE A 120 -5.28 12.76 0.78
N ALA A 121 -4.86 12.10 -0.30
CA ALA A 121 -4.03 12.71 -1.34
C ALA A 121 -4.74 13.90 -1.99
N VAL A 122 -6.00 13.72 -2.39
CA VAL A 122 -6.83 14.78 -2.98
C VAL A 122 -6.98 15.96 -2.03
N VAL A 123 -7.37 15.71 -0.77
CA VAL A 123 -7.61 16.80 0.20
C VAL A 123 -6.30 17.49 0.61
N ALA A 124 -5.20 16.74 0.79
CA ALA A 124 -3.90 17.31 1.12
C ALA A 124 -3.36 18.21 0.01
N ALA A 125 -3.64 17.88 -1.26
CA ALA A 125 -3.32 18.70 -2.42
C ALA A 125 -4.28 19.89 -2.63
N GLY A 126 -5.24 20.12 -1.73
CA GLY A 126 -6.22 21.23 -1.81
C GLY A 126 -7.48 20.92 -2.65
N GLY A 127 -7.66 19.66 -3.05
CA GLY A 127 -8.86 19.19 -3.72
C GLY A 127 -10.02 18.91 -2.78
N VAL A 128 -11.15 18.46 -3.35
CA VAL A 128 -12.39 18.19 -2.62
C VAL A 128 -12.81 16.74 -2.83
N VAL A 129 -13.17 16.08 -1.73
CA VAL A 129 -13.84 14.77 -1.72
C VAL A 129 -15.28 14.98 -1.28
N SER A 130 -16.23 14.29 -1.94
CA SER A 130 -17.65 14.40 -1.63
C SER A 130 -18.30 13.02 -1.51
N LYS A 131 -19.47 12.96 -0.87
CA LYS A 131 -20.27 11.73 -0.82
C LYS A 131 -20.80 11.43 -2.21
N ASN A 132 -20.78 10.16 -2.60
CA ASN A 132 -21.48 9.71 -3.79
C ASN A 132 -22.99 9.99 -3.62
N PRO A 133 -23.63 10.78 -4.50
CA PRO A 133 -25.06 11.09 -4.41
C PRO A 133 -25.95 9.85 -4.55
N ARG A 134 -25.44 8.75 -5.09
CA ARG A 134 -26.12 7.45 -5.20
C ARG A 134 -25.89 6.53 -4.00
N GLY A 135 -25.16 7.01 -2.98
CA GLY A 135 -24.84 6.23 -1.78
C GLY A 135 -23.60 5.35 -1.95
N ARG A 136 -23.46 4.37 -1.06
CA ARG A 136 -22.28 3.50 -1.00
C ARG A 136 -22.28 2.49 -2.15
N GLU A 137 -21.15 2.38 -2.84
CA GLU A 137 -20.93 1.33 -3.82
C GLU A 137 -20.41 0.07 -3.12
N MET A 138 -21.17 -1.01 -3.22
CA MET A 138 -20.80 -2.33 -2.71
C MET A 138 -21.05 -3.36 -3.80
N GLY A 139 -20.00 -4.05 -4.23
CA GLY A 139 -20.14 -5.19 -5.12
C GLY A 139 -20.75 -6.38 -4.39
N LEU A 140 -21.85 -6.93 -4.91
CA LEU A 140 -22.47 -8.16 -4.40
C LEU A 140 -22.26 -9.29 -5.40
N ALA A 141 -21.42 -10.25 -5.06
CA ALA A 141 -21.31 -11.50 -5.80
C ALA A 141 -22.32 -12.52 -5.26
N ARG A 142 -23.17 -13.05 -6.14
CA ARG A 142 -24.12 -14.13 -5.79
C ARG A 142 -23.47 -15.48 -6.04
N LYS A 143 -23.90 -16.51 -5.30
CA LYS A 143 -23.41 -17.89 -5.48
C LYS A 143 -21.89 -18.05 -5.27
N MET A 144 -21.30 -17.21 -4.43
CA MET A 144 -19.99 -17.48 -3.82
C MET A 144 -20.10 -18.75 -2.98
N THR A 145 -19.71 -19.88 -3.55
CA THR A 145 -19.76 -21.18 -2.87
C THR A 145 -18.45 -21.41 -2.12
N HIS A 146 -18.47 -22.28 -1.10
CA HIS A 146 -17.22 -22.78 -0.49
C HIS A 146 -16.26 -23.36 -1.53
N ARG A 147 -16.80 -23.94 -2.61
CA ARG A 147 -16.01 -24.41 -3.74
C ARG A 147 -15.28 -23.26 -4.46
N PHE A 148 -15.96 -22.15 -4.73
CA PHE A 148 -15.33 -21.00 -5.37
C PHE A 148 -14.16 -20.49 -4.52
N VAL A 149 -14.37 -20.32 -3.21
CA VAL A 149 -13.32 -19.89 -2.28
C VAL A 149 -12.14 -20.86 -2.30
N ALA A 150 -12.40 -22.17 -2.16
CA ALA A 150 -11.35 -23.18 -2.17
C ALA A 150 -10.61 -23.28 -3.52
N GLU A 151 -11.28 -23.00 -4.64
CA GLU A 151 -10.65 -22.94 -5.96
C GLU A 151 -9.75 -21.69 -6.10
N VAL A 152 -10.19 -20.53 -5.60
CA VAL A 152 -9.35 -19.31 -5.55
C VAL A 152 -8.15 -19.49 -4.62
N GLU A 153 -8.32 -20.12 -3.45
CA GLU A 153 -7.21 -20.43 -2.53
C GLU A 153 -6.19 -21.37 -3.18
N LYS A 154 -6.64 -22.44 -3.82
CA LYS A 154 -5.74 -23.33 -4.58
C LYS A 154 -5.01 -22.60 -5.70
N LEU A 155 -5.67 -21.66 -6.36
CA LEU A 155 -5.07 -20.88 -7.42
C LEU A 155 -4.07 -19.83 -6.88
N TYR A 156 -4.29 -19.34 -5.66
CA TYR A 156 -3.34 -18.51 -4.95
C TYR A 156 -2.09 -19.30 -4.51
N GLU A 157 -2.28 -20.54 -4.04
CA GLU A 157 -1.19 -21.46 -3.66
C GLU A 157 -0.39 -21.96 -4.88
N ASP A 158 -1.08 -22.27 -5.97
CA ASP A 158 -0.49 -22.75 -7.22
C ASP A 158 -1.10 -22.01 -8.44
N PRO A 159 -0.53 -20.84 -8.81
CA PRO A 159 -0.97 -20.07 -9.98
C PRO A 159 -0.84 -20.80 -11.32
N SER A 160 -0.12 -21.93 -11.37
CA SER A 160 0.04 -22.72 -12.61
C SER A 160 -1.21 -23.53 -12.97
N ARG A 161 -2.21 -23.59 -12.08
CA ARG A 161 -3.49 -24.29 -12.25
C ARG A 161 -4.43 -23.61 -13.25
N ARG A 162 -4.03 -23.63 -14.52
CA ARG A 162 -4.81 -23.09 -15.65
C ARG A 162 -6.20 -23.70 -15.77
N ASP A 163 -6.40 -24.94 -15.32
CA ASP A 163 -7.71 -25.59 -15.29
C ASP A 163 -8.69 -24.92 -14.30
N ILE A 164 -8.19 -24.39 -13.20
CA ILE A 164 -8.97 -23.64 -12.21
C ILE A 164 -9.19 -22.21 -12.72
N ALA A 165 -8.14 -21.52 -13.17
CA ALA A 165 -8.25 -20.17 -13.73
C ALA A 165 -9.29 -20.09 -14.85
N TRP A 166 -9.23 -21.01 -15.81
CA TRP A 166 -10.20 -21.12 -16.90
C TRP A 166 -11.64 -21.31 -16.40
N ARG A 167 -11.84 -22.17 -15.39
CA ARG A 167 -13.17 -22.45 -14.82
C ARG A 167 -13.76 -21.23 -14.11
N LEU A 168 -12.91 -20.42 -13.48
CA LEU A 168 -13.31 -19.21 -12.77
C LEU A 168 -13.40 -17.98 -13.70
N GLY A 169 -12.98 -18.11 -14.96
CA GLY A 169 -12.91 -16.99 -15.90
C GLY A 169 -11.87 -15.93 -15.50
N LEU A 170 -10.80 -16.36 -14.83
CA LEU A 170 -9.69 -15.50 -14.44
C LEU A 170 -8.60 -15.54 -15.51
N ASP A 171 -8.15 -14.38 -15.96
CA ASP A 171 -7.17 -14.25 -17.04
C ASP A 171 -5.90 -13.52 -16.53
N THR A 172 -5.03 -13.10 -17.45
CA THR A 172 -3.74 -12.47 -17.17
C THR A 172 -3.84 -11.24 -16.26
N ASP A 173 -4.97 -10.54 -16.25
CA ASP A 173 -5.21 -9.38 -15.38
C ASP A 173 -5.15 -9.73 -13.88
N VAL A 174 -5.56 -10.94 -13.52
CA VAL A 174 -5.49 -11.48 -12.15
C VAL A 174 -4.31 -12.42 -11.99
N MET A 175 -3.96 -13.18 -13.02
CA MET A 175 -3.02 -14.29 -12.91
C MET A 175 -1.56 -13.87 -13.11
N ASP A 176 -1.28 -12.84 -13.91
CA ASP A 176 0.09 -12.39 -14.17
C ASP A 176 0.53 -11.38 -13.09
N GLU A 177 1.58 -11.74 -12.35
CA GLU A 177 2.18 -10.84 -11.36
C GLU A 177 2.73 -9.54 -11.97
N ASN A 178 3.21 -9.59 -13.21
CA ASN A 178 3.74 -8.42 -13.89
C ASN A 178 2.61 -7.42 -14.16
N VAL A 179 1.42 -7.91 -14.48
CA VAL A 179 0.23 -7.08 -14.65
C VAL A 179 -0.25 -6.56 -13.30
N ARG A 180 -0.42 -7.44 -12.30
CA ARG A 180 -0.89 -7.06 -10.95
C ARG A 180 -0.02 -6.00 -10.26
N TYR A 181 1.29 -6.08 -10.43
CA TYR A 181 2.25 -5.16 -9.82
C TYR A 181 2.74 -4.06 -10.76
N THR A 182 2.12 -3.88 -11.93
CA THR A 182 2.53 -2.86 -12.91
C THR A 182 2.57 -1.47 -12.26
N GLU A 183 1.53 -1.09 -11.50
CA GLU A 183 1.44 0.23 -10.89
C GLU A 183 2.52 0.46 -9.83
N SER A 184 2.71 -0.49 -8.92
CA SER A 184 3.72 -0.39 -7.85
C SER A 184 5.15 -0.46 -8.39
N ARG A 185 5.41 -1.26 -9.43
CA ARG A 185 6.70 -1.26 -10.14
C ARG A 185 6.97 0.07 -10.82
N ASN A 186 5.97 0.63 -11.52
CA ASN A 186 6.10 1.93 -12.16
C ASN A 186 6.32 3.04 -11.13
N PHE A 187 5.61 3.01 -10.01
CA PHE A 187 5.83 3.92 -8.89
C PHE A 187 7.29 3.88 -8.41
N ILE A 188 7.83 2.68 -8.16
CA ILE A 188 9.22 2.52 -7.71
C ILE A 188 10.20 3.03 -8.78
N LYS A 189 10.04 2.57 -10.01
CA LYS A 189 10.95 2.87 -11.13
C LYS A 189 10.98 4.35 -11.49
N HIS A 190 9.82 5.00 -11.51
CA HIS A 190 9.68 6.34 -12.08
C HIS A 190 9.62 7.45 -11.03
N LEU A 191 9.30 7.15 -9.76
CA LEU A 191 9.23 8.16 -8.70
C LEU A 191 10.24 7.88 -7.58
N VAL A 192 10.28 6.65 -7.04
CA VAL A 192 11.11 6.34 -5.86
C VAL A 192 12.60 6.33 -6.18
N VAL A 193 13.03 5.61 -7.21
CA VAL A 193 14.46 5.54 -7.59
C VAL A 193 14.99 6.91 -8.00
N PRO A 194 14.31 7.70 -8.87
CA PRO A 194 14.77 9.05 -9.19
C PRO A 194 14.83 9.98 -7.98
N TYR A 195 13.82 9.92 -7.09
CA TYR A 195 13.81 10.72 -5.86
C TYR A 195 15.01 10.40 -4.97
N LYS A 196 15.27 9.11 -4.71
CA LYS A 196 16.44 8.68 -3.93
C LYS A 196 17.75 9.20 -4.50
N LEU A 197 17.95 9.05 -5.82
CA LEU A 197 19.16 9.53 -6.51
C LEU A 197 19.30 11.05 -6.37
N SER A 198 18.21 11.81 -6.49
CA SER A 198 18.23 13.27 -6.34
C SER A 198 18.61 13.71 -4.92
N LYS A 199 18.14 12.98 -3.89
CA LYS A 199 18.47 13.26 -2.50
C LYS A 199 19.95 13.04 -2.21
N THR A 200 20.53 11.93 -2.68
CA THR A 200 21.95 11.62 -2.49
C THR A 200 22.89 12.59 -3.21
N LEU A 201 22.44 13.27 -4.27
CA LEU A 201 23.23 14.30 -4.96
C LEU A 201 23.23 15.66 -4.23
N LEU A 202 22.30 15.87 -3.29
CA LEU A 202 22.17 17.10 -2.51
C LEU A 202 22.84 17.01 -1.12
N GLU A 203 23.25 15.81 -0.71
CA GLU A 203 24.04 15.51 0.49
C GLU A 203 25.55 15.60 0.21
#